data_AF-A0A6M8HLH2-F1
#
_entry.id   AF-A0A6M8HLH2-F1
#
_cell.length_a   1.000
_cell.length_b   1.000
_cell.length_c   1.000
_cell.angle_alpha   90.00
_cell.angle_beta   90.00
_cell.angle_gamma   90.00
#
_symmetry.space_group_name_H-M   'P 1'
#
loop_
_entity.id
_entity.type
_entity.pdbx_description
1 polymer ?
#
loop_
_entity_poly.entity_id
_entity_poly.type
_entity_poly.pdbx_seq_one_letter_code
_entity_poly.pdbx_strand_id
1 'polypeptide(L)'
;MTSSRPLRTHQQRLANLVAAMAAGETTARDILAAVTPGGGKSLLPVIAAARLIEAGLIERVCWIVPRDSLRLQAEEAFTDPVWRSVLGHGLSVRGISASP
;
A
#
# COMPACT_ATOMS: atom_id res chain seq x y z
N MET A 1 -21.49 -9.92 -5.89
CA MET A 1 -21.36 -8.51 -6.36
C MET A 1 -20.07 -7.95 -5.79
N THR A 2 -19.01 -7.85 -6.59
CA THR A 2 -17.77 -7.17 -6.20
C THR A 2 -18.01 -5.66 -6.26
N SER A 3 -18.20 -5.04 -5.09
CA SER A 3 -18.22 -3.58 -4.98
C SER A 3 -16.82 -3.06 -5.33
N SER A 4 -16.66 -2.41 -6.49
CA SER A 4 -15.43 -1.69 -6.81
C SER A 4 -15.43 -0.40 -5.98
N ARG A 5 -14.59 -0.34 -4.94
CA ARG A 5 -14.42 0.86 -4.14
C ARG A 5 -13.47 1.81 -4.87
N PRO A 6 -13.94 2.98 -5.37
CA PRO A 6 -13.07 3.89 -6.11
C PRO A 6 -11.97 4.45 -5.20
N LEU A 7 -10.79 4.65 -5.77
CA LEU A 7 -9.66 5.28 -5.07
C LEU A 7 -9.95 6.77 -4.84
N ARG A 8 -9.56 7.26 -3.66
CA ARG A 8 -9.56 8.70 -3.37
C ARG A 8 -8.46 9.39 -4.19
N THR A 9 -8.57 10.70 -4.40
CA THR A 9 -7.65 11.46 -5.26
C THR A 9 -6.17 11.25 -4.93
N HIS A 10 -5.77 11.27 -3.65
CA HIS A 10 -4.37 11.08 -3.24
C HIS A 10 -3.90 9.62 -3.44
N GLN A 11 -4.80 8.64 -3.33
CA GLN A 11 -4.52 7.22 -3.62
C GLN A 11 -4.33 7.03 -5.13
N GLN A 12 -5.18 7.64 -5.96
CA GLN A 12 -5.03 7.62 -7.42
C GLN A 12 -3.73 8.32 -7.86
N ARG A 13 -3.39 9.47 -7.26
CA ARG A 13 -2.13 10.17 -7.55
C ARG A 13 -0.92 9.29 -7.25
N LEU A 14 -0.92 8.58 -6.12
CA LEU A 14 0.15 7.63 -5.82
C LEU A 14 0.17 6.47 -6.81
N ALA A 15 -1.00 5.89 -7.15
CA ALA A 15 -1.07 4.81 -8.13
C ALA A 15 -0.45 5.21 -9.48
N ASN A 16 -0.75 6.43 -9.94
CA ASN A 16 -0.17 6.97 -11.18
C ASN A 16 1.34 7.21 -11.04
N LEU A 17 1.80 7.76 -9.92
CA LEU A 17 3.24 7.97 -9.67
C LEU A 17 4.00 6.63 -9.66
N VAL A 18 3.46 5.62 -8.98
CA VAL A 18 4.08 4.29 -8.93
C VAL A 18 4.07 3.61 -10.30
N ALA A 19 3.03 3.81 -11.11
CA ALA A 19 3.03 3.35 -12.50
C ALA A 19 4.13 4.02 -13.33
N ALA A 20 4.31 5.33 -13.20
CA ALA A 20 5.42 6.05 -13.84
C ALA A 20 6.79 5.56 -13.36
N MET A 21 6.93 5.23 -12.07
CA MET A 21 8.16 4.62 -11.53
C MET A 21 8.41 3.24 -12.15
N ALA A 22 7.37 2.40 -12.26
CA ALA A 22 7.45 1.07 -12.87
C ALA A 22 7.83 1.13 -14.35
N ALA A 23 7.33 2.14 -15.08
CA ALA A 23 7.66 2.38 -16.48
C ALA A 23 9.04 3.05 -16.70
N GLY A 24 9.73 3.46 -15.63
CA GLY A 24 10.98 4.21 -15.73
C GLY A 24 10.81 5.65 -16.22
N GLU A 25 9.59 6.19 -16.18
CA GLU A 25 9.24 7.55 -16.64
C GLU A 25 9.58 8.63 -15.61
N THR A 26 10.00 8.24 -14.40
CA THR A 26 10.44 9.14 -13.35
C THR A 26 11.62 8.57 -12.58
N THR A 27 12.48 9.47 -12.09
CA THR A 27 13.61 9.14 -11.21
C THR A 27 13.28 9.36 -9.74
N ALA A 28 12.04 9.72 -9.41
CA ALA A 28 11.60 9.94 -8.02
C ALA A 28 11.86 8.72 -7.15
N ARG A 29 12.45 8.93 -5.97
CA ARG A 29 12.75 7.88 -4.98
C ARG A 29 12.01 8.10 -3.66
N ASP A 30 11.76 9.37 -3.32
CA ASP A 30 11.10 9.76 -2.08
C ASP A 30 9.70 10.32 -2.35
N ILE A 31 8.74 9.89 -1.56
CA ILE A 31 7.33 10.30 -1.68
C ILE A 31 6.87 10.79 -0.30
N LEU A 32 6.53 12.08 -0.21
CA LEU A 32 5.90 12.66 0.97
C LEU A 32 4.39 12.78 0.75
N ALA A 33 3.59 12.12 1.60
CA ALA A 33 2.14 12.17 1.55
C ALA A 33 1.58 12.92 2.78
N ALA A 34 1.18 14.18 2.60
CA ALA A 34 0.45 14.94 3.61
C ALA A 34 -1.06 14.64 3.51
N VAL A 35 -1.55 13.74 4.36
CA VAL A 35 -2.94 13.30 4.36
C VAL A 35 -3.54 13.51 5.75
N THR A 36 -4.75 14.04 5.81
CA THR A 36 -5.48 14.24 7.07
C THR A 36 -5.68 12.92 7.83
N PRO A 37 -5.72 12.94 9.17
CA PRO A 37 -6.11 11.77 9.96
C PRO A 37 -7.44 11.19 9.48
N GLY A 38 -7.53 9.86 9.35
CA GLY A 38 -8.72 9.19 8.76
C GLY A 38 -8.84 9.32 7.24
N GLY A 39 -7.94 10.05 6.58
CA GLY A 39 -7.96 10.32 5.15
C GLY A 39 -7.71 9.10 4.24
N GLY A 40 -7.45 7.91 4.79
CA GLY A 40 -7.24 6.69 4.00
C GLY A 40 -5.79 6.48 3.56
N LYS A 41 -4.83 7.10 4.26
CA LYS A 41 -3.38 6.96 4.03
C LYS A 41 -2.86 5.53 4.12
N SER A 42 -3.52 4.64 4.87
CA SER A 42 -3.06 3.25 5.02
C SER A 42 -3.13 2.45 3.73
N LEU A 43 -3.92 2.87 2.73
CA LEU A 43 -3.94 2.21 1.42
C LEU A 43 -2.72 2.58 0.56
N LEU A 44 -2.02 3.67 0.88
CA LEU A 44 -0.90 4.16 0.07
C LEU A 44 0.24 3.14 -0.03
N PRO A 45 0.76 2.56 1.08
CA PRO A 45 1.82 1.56 0.99
C PRO A 45 1.35 0.26 0.32
N VAL A 46 0.07 -0.10 0.43
CA VAL A 46 -0.51 -1.29 -0.22
C VAL A 46 -0.52 -1.11 -1.74
N ILE A 47 -0.94 0.06 -2.23
CA ILE A 47 -0.88 0.41 -3.67
C ILE A 47 0.55 0.33 -4.17
N ALA A 48 1.50 0.96 -3.45
CA ALA A 48 2.90 0.96 -3.85
C ALA A 48 3.48 -0.46 -3.87
N ALA A 49 3.22 -1.26 -2.83
CA ALA A 49 3.67 -2.65 -2.73
C ALA A 49 3.14 -3.50 -3.89
N ALA A 50 1.82 -3.46 -4.13
CA ALA A 50 1.19 -4.27 -5.19
C ALA A 50 1.83 -3.99 -6.54
N ARG A 51 2.00 -2.71 -6.91
CA ARG A 51 2.48 -2.31 -8.23
C ARG A 51 4.00 -2.45 -8.40
N LEU A 52 4.80 -2.09 -7.40
CA LEU A 52 6.25 -2.19 -7.50
C LEU A 52 6.75 -3.63 -7.47
N ILE A 53 6.07 -4.51 -6.71
CA ILE A 53 6.39 -5.94 -6.68
C ILE A 53 5.94 -6.60 -7.99
N GLU A 54 4.74 -6.29 -8.50
CA GLU A 54 4.26 -6.78 -9.80
C GLU A 54 5.21 -6.38 -10.95
N ALA A 55 5.76 -5.16 -10.90
CA ALA A 55 6.75 -4.68 -11.86
C ALA A 55 8.17 -5.28 -11.67
N GLY A 56 8.39 -6.12 -10.65
CA GLY A 56 9.69 -6.71 -10.36
C GLY A 56 10.76 -5.72 -9.88
N LEU A 57 10.38 -4.52 -9.44
CA LEU A 57 11.32 -3.49 -8.98
C LEU A 57 11.76 -3.68 -7.52
N ILE A 58 10.92 -4.32 -6.71
CA ILE A 58 11.21 -4.65 -5.31
C ILE A 58 10.68 -6.04 -4.97
N GLU A 59 11.27 -6.68 -3.96
CA GLU A 59 10.79 -7.98 -3.46
C GLU A 59 9.89 -7.85 -2.22
N ARG A 60 10.10 -6.79 -1.42
CA ARG A 60 9.49 -6.62 -0.09
C ARG A 60 9.27 -5.16 0.23
N VAL A 61 8.29 -4.90 1.11
CA VAL A 61 8.03 -3.58 1.70
C VAL A 61 8.22 -3.66 3.22
N CYS A 62 8.92 -2.67 3.77
CA CYS A 62 9.04 -2.48 5.21
C CYS A 62 8.14 -1.30 5.63
N TRP A 63 7.16 -1.56 6.50
CA TRP A 63 6.31 -0.51 7.05
C TRP A 63 6.70 -0.21 8.49
N ILE A 64 7.34 0.93 8.69
CA ILE A 64 7.76 1.41 10.00
C ILE A 64 6.67 2.30 10.60
N VAL A 65 6.30 2.03 11.85
CA VAL A 65 5.27 2.78 12.58
C VAL A 65 5.73 3.05 14.01
N PRO A 66 5.26 4.15 14.64
CA PRO A 66 5.70 4.51 15.98
C PRO A 66 5.05 3.70 17.11
N ARG A 67 4.04 2.85 16.83
CA ARG A 67 3.30 2.08 17.84
C ARG A 67 2.58 0.87 17.25
N ASP A 68 2.33 -0.13 18.08
CA ASP A 68 1.69 -1.40 17.67
C ASP A 68 0.28 -1.24 17.08
N SER A 69 -0.53 -0.31 17.59
CA SER A 69 -1.87 -0.09 17.04
C SER A 69 -1.85 0.33 15.56
N LEU A 70 -0.79 1.01 15.12
CA LEU A 70 -0.61 1.35 13.71
C LEU A 70 -0.05 0.19 12.90
N ARG A 71 0.71 -0.72 13.52
CA ARG A 71 1.18 -1.96 12.89
C ARG A 71 0.00 -2.87 12.58
N LEU A 72 -0.92 -3.05 13.54
CA LEU A 72 -2.14 -3.82 13.32
C LEU A 72 -3.00 -3.22 12.20
N GLN A 73 -3.17 -1.89 12.18
CA GLN A 73 -3.88 -1.22 11.07
C GLN A 73 -3.21 -1.44 9.70
N ALA A 74 -1.87 -1.53 9.65
CA ALA A 74 -1.15 -1.82 8.43
C ALA A 74 -1.37 -3.28 7.99
N GLU A 75 -1.31 -4.23 8.93
CA GLU A 75 -1.59 -5.65 8.70
C GLU A 75 -3.03 -5.87 8.19
N GLU A 76 -4.01 -5.20 8.81
CA GLU A 76 -5.41 -5.20 8.38
C GLU A 76 -5.58 -4.65 6.96
N ALA A 77 -4.92 -3.53 6.63
CA ALA A 77 -5.02 -2.92 5.31
C ALA A 77 -4.48 -3.83 4.20
N PHE A 78 -3.42 -4.59 4.46
CA PHE A 78 -2.86 -5.56 3.51
C PHE A 78 -3.67 -6.85 3.38
N THR A 79 -4.38 -7.24 4.44
CA THR A 79 -5.17 -8.47 4.48
C THR A 79 -6.63 -8.26 4.08
N ASP A 80 -7.09 -7.01 3.95
CA ASP A 80 -8.43 -6.63 3.51
C ASP A 80 -8.78 -7.27 2.14
N PRO A 81 -9.80 -8.14 2.08
CA PRO A 81 -10.18 -8.85 0.86
C PRO A 81 -10.67 -7.92 -0.25
N VAL A 82 -11.27 -6.77 0.09
CA VAL A 82 -11.73 -5.78 -0.89
C VAL A 82 -10.52 -5.18 -1.59
N TRP A 83 -9.51 -4.75 -0.84
CA TRP A 83 -8.32 -4.13 -1.44
C TRP A 83 -7.46 -5.14 -2.21
N ARG A 84 -7.35 -6.37 -1.73
CA ARG A 84 -6.72 -7.46 -2.51
C ARG A 84 -7.38 -7.64 -3.87
N SER A 85 -8.71 -7.66 -3.91
CA SER A 85 -9.46 -7.79 -5.17
C SER A 85 -9.30 -6.55 -6.05
N VAL A 86 -9.43 -5.34 -5.50
CA VAL A 86 -9.34 -4.08 -6.26
C VAL A 86 -7.94 -3.85 -6.84
N LEU A 87 -6.91 -4.23 -6.10
CA LEU A 87 -5.51 -4.05 -6.50
C LEU A 87 -4.90 -5.28 -7.16
N GLY A 88 -5.62 -6.41 -7.19
CA GLY A 88 -5.16 -7.65 -7.83
C GLY A 88 -3.95 -8.32 -7.16
N HIS A 89 -3.77 -8.17 -5.84
CA HIS A 89 -2.59 -8.70 -5.15
C HIS A 89 -2.91 -9.82 -4.15
N GLY A 90 -1.97 -10.77 -4.02
CA GLY A 90 -1.99 -11.87 -3.04
C GLY A 90 -0.91 -11.78 -1.96
N LEU A 91 -0.31 -10.60 -1.77
CA LEU A 91 0.83 -10.40 -0.87
C LEU A 91 0.53 -10.84 0.57
N SER A 92 1.52 -11.50 1.19
CA SER A 92 1.51 -11.89 2.58
C SER A 92 2.16 -10.83 3.46
N VAL A 93 1.73 -10.77 4.73
CA VAL A 93 2.35 -9.89 5.74
C VAL A 93 3.05 -10.76 6.76
N ARG A 94 4.33 -10.47 7.01
CA ARG A 94 5.05 -11.08 8.12
C ARG A 94 4.82 -10.24 9.38
N GLY A 95 3.80 -10.59 10.16
CA GLY A 95 3.66 -10.08 11.52
C GLY A 95 4.71 -10.67 12.45
N ILE A 96 5.11 -9.94 13.48
CA ILE A 96 5.76 -10.58 14.64
C ILE A 96 4.64 -11.35 15.34
N SER A 97 4.75 -12.68 15.44
CA SER A 97 3.89 -13.46 16.33
C SER A 97 4.11 -12.93 17.74
N ALA A 98 3.12 -12.24 18.31
CA ALA A 98 3.13 -11.95 19.74
C ALA A 98 3.04 -13.31 20.45
N SER A 99 4.18 -13.87 20.86
CA SER A 99 4.17 -14.85 21.94
C SER A 99 4.04 -14.06 23.25
N PRO A 100 3.15 -14.48 24.18
CA PRO A 100 3.09 -13.92 25.51
C PRO A 100 4.40 -14.13 26.28
#